data_AF-A0A8T8LNZ6-F1
#
_entry.id   AF-A0A8T8LNZ6-F1
#
_cell.length_a   1.000
_cell.length_b   1.000
_cell.length_c   1.000
_cell.angle_alpha   90.00
_cell.angle_beta   90.00
_cell.angle_gamma   90.00
#
_symmetry.space_group_name_H-M   'P 1'
#
loop_
_entity.id
_entity.type
_entity.pdbx_description
1 polymer ?
#
loop_
_entity_poly.entity_id
_entity_poly.type
_entity_poly.pdbx_seq_one_letter_code
_entity_poly.pdbx_strand_id
1 'polypeptide(L)'
;MSDPPEDFDPESREEREVAAEAATDRSDFLSLMAHTYRGELGRTSSWRTRIDRTTNWAVVVTASLLTWTFSNESRPHYVLLIGLVMLSVFLGIETRRYRTFDVWRSRVRLLEENVFANALDPEGVEESNWRRLLSEDLREPTIKMPTVEAVSRRLRRVYAPLFSVLIAAWVVRLTVFTPSGSGVVETAAVGALPGALVLAAVACFYLVVLALTLRRAPRRAKGEMQTAGNGDEWK
;
A
#
# COMPACT_ATOMS: atom_id res chain seq x y z
N MET A 1 -29.45 -32.80 9.37
CA MET A 1 -29.53 -32.25 8.00
C MET A 1 -30.61 -33.03 7.31
N SER A 2 -31.64 -32.36 6.79
CA SER A 2 -32.67 -33.01 5.97
C SER A 2 -32.06 -33.40 4.63
N ASP A 3 -32.45 -34.56 4.07
CA ASP A 3 -32.03 -34.93 2.72
C ASP A 3 -32.58 -33.92 1.70
N PRO A 4 -31.81 -33.60 0.64
CA PRO A 4 -32.31 -32.74 -0.43
C PRO A 4 -33.54 -33.37 -1.09
N PRO A 5 -34.47 -32.54 -1.63
CA PRO A 5 -35.66 -33.04 -2.32
C PRO A 5 -35.28 -34.03 -3.43
N GLU A 6 -36.12 -35.05 -3.69
CA GLU A 6 -35.83 -36.08 -4.71
C GLU A 6 -35.63 -35.51 -6.13
N ASP A 7 -36.19 -34.33 -6.41
CA ASP A 7 -36.06 -33.62 -7.70
C ASP A 7 -34.89 -32.63 -7.76
N PHE A 8 -34.08 -32.50 -6.69
CA PHE A 8 -32.92 -31.60 -6.67
C PHE A 8 -31.72 -32.23 -7.39
N ASP A 9 -31.46 -31.79 -8.61
CA ASP A 9 -30.25 -32.12 -9.36
C ASP A 9 -29.22 -30.97 -9.30
N PRO A 10 -28.14 -31.08 -8.50
CA PRO A 10 -27.13 -30.03 -8.37
C PRO A 10 -26.28 -29.83 -9.65
N GLU A 11 -26.30 -30.75 -10.60
CA GLU A 11 -25.59 -30.62 -11.87
C GLU A 11 -26.44 -30.01 -12.98
N SER A 12 -27.76 -29.90 -12.75
CA SER A 12 -28.68 -29.27 -13.68
C SER A 12 -28.25 -27.83 -13.98
N ARG A 13 -28.59 -27.35 -15.17
CA ARG A 13 -28.23 -25.98 -15.57
C ARG A 13 -28.90 -24.93 -14.69
N GLU A 14 -30.16 -25.16 -14.33
CA GLU A 14 -30.97 -24.28 -13.51
C GLU A 14 -30.33 -24.07 -12.13
N GLU A 15 -29.95 -25.16 -11.45
CA GLU A 15 -29.30 -25.08 -10.14
C GLU A 15 -27.88 -24.47 -10.21
N ARG A 16 -27.13 -24.73 -11.30
CA ARG A 16 -25.80 -24.11 -11.50
C ARG A 16 -25.87 -22.61 -11.80
N GLU A 17 -26.96 -22.15 -12.42
CA GLU A 17 -27.18 -20.76 -12.82
C GLU A 17 -28.18 -20.04 -11.88
N VAL A 18 -28.43 -20.54 -10.67
CA VAL A 18 -29.40 -19.95 -9.71
C VAL A 18 -29.21 -18.44 -9.45
N ALA A 19 -27.97 -17.96 -9.50
CA ALA A 19 -27.66 -16.54 -9.32
C ALA A 19 -27.94 -15.67 -10.58
N ALA A 20 -28.20 -16.28 -11.74
CA ALA A 20 -28.48 -15.57 -12.98
C ALA A 20 -29.85 -14.89 -12.95
N GLU A 21 -30.86 -15.51 -12.35
CA GLU A 21 -32.20 -14.92 -12.18
C GLU A 21 -32.14 -13.64 -11.34
N ALA A 22 -31.32 -13.66 -10.28
CA ALA A 22 -31.07 -12.48 -9.44
C ALA A 22 -30.39 -11.32 -10.18
N ALA A 23 -29.85 -11.52 -11.39
CA ALA A 23 -29.31 -10.41 -12.20
C ALA A 23 -30.41 -9.59 -12.87
N THR A 24 -31.59 -10.19 -13.07
CA THR A 24 -32.77 -9.56 -13.69
C THR A 24 -33.81 -9.14 -12.66
N ASP A 25 -33.90 -9.83 -11.52
CA ASP A 25 -34.74 -9.39 -10.39
C ASP A 25 -34.09 -8.25 -9.62
N ARG A 26 -34.80 -7.11 -9.48
CA ARG A 26 -34.23 -5.90 -8.87
C ARG A 26 -33.99 -6.06 -7.37
N SER A 27 -34.93 -6.68 -6.66
CA SER A 27 -34.86 -6.88 -5.21
C SER A 27 -33.68 -7.78 -4.85
N ASP A 28 -33.59 -8.92 -5.51
CA ASP A 28 -32.53 -9.91 -5.27
C ASP A 28 -31.18 -9.35 -5.69
N PHE A 29 -31.12 -8.64 -6.82
CA PHE A 29 -29.89 -7.95 -7.25
C PHE A 29 -29.39 -6.97 -6.18
N LEU A 30 -30.25 -6.07 -5.70
CA LEU A 30 -29.87 -5.07 -4.70
C LEU A 30 -29.51 -5.72 -3.35
N SER A 31 -30.21 -6.79 -2.98
CA SER A 31 -29.88 -7.59 -1.79
C SER A 31 -28.48 -8.21 -1.91
N LEU A 32 -28.19 -8.91 -3.02
CA LEU A 32 -26.87 -9.49 -3.29
C LEU A 32 -25.77 -8.42 -3.32
N MET A 33 -26.04 -7.25 -3.92
CA MET A 33 -25.09 -6.14 -3.94
C MET A 33 -24.83 -5.58 -2.54
N ALA A 34 -25.85 -5.45 -1.70
CA ALA A 34 -25.69 -4.99 -0.31
C ALA A 34 -24.84 -5.96 0.52
N HIS A 35 -25.06 -7.27 0.40
CA HIS A 35 -24.24 -8.28 1.06
C HIS A 35 -22.80 -8.29 0.53
N THR A 36 -22.63 -8.21 -0.80
CA THR A 36 -21.32 -8.10 -1.44
C THR A 36 -20.54 -6.88 -0.94
N TYR A 37 -21.20 -5.72 -0.90
CA TYR A 37 -20.61 -4.47 -0.41
C TYR A 37 -20.16 -4.59 1.05
N ARG A 38 -21.00 -5.14 1.94
CA ARG A 38 -20.62 -5.38 3.34
C ARG A 38 -19.41 -6.31 3.45
N GLY A 39 -19.36 -7.39 2.67
CA GLY A 39 -18.23 -8.31 2.62
C GLY A 39 -16.93 -7.63 2.15
N GLU A 40 -16.99 -6.88 1.05
CA GLU A 40 -15.84 -6.17 0.49
C GLU A 40 -15.37 -5.02 1.39
N LEU A 41 -16.27 -4.31 2.08
CA LEU A 41 -15.91 -3.36 3.13
C LEU A 41 -15.19 -4.03 4.30
N GLY A 42 -15.68 -5.17 4.78
CA GLY A 42 -15.04 -5.95 5.85
C GLY A 42 -13.62 -6.40 5.48
N ARG A 43 -13.43 -6.87 4.23
CA ARG A 43 -12.11 -7.21 3.68
C ARG A 43 -11.21 -5.99 3.60
N THR A 44 -11.71 -4.89 3.04
CA THR A 44 -10.96 -3.62 2.88
C THR A 44 -10.49 -3.10 4.23
N SER A 45 -11.37 -3.07 5.25
CA SER A 45 -11.02 -2.66 6.62
C SER A 45 -9.94 -3.57 7.23
N SER A 46 -10.12 -4.89 7.14
CA SER A 46 -9.15 -5.86 7.67
C SER A 46 -7.77 -5.74 7.03
N TRP A 47 -7.72 -5.53 5.71
CA TRP A 47 -6.47 -5.35 4.97
C TRP A 47 -5.81 -4.01 5.27
N ARG A 48 -6.57 -2.93 5.47
CA ARG A 48 -6.06 -1.63 5.90
C ARG A 48 -5.29 -1.76 7.22
N THR A 49 -5.89 -2.38 8.23
CA THR A 49 -5.24 -2.62 9.54
C THR A 49 -3.92 -3.41 9.42
N ARG A 50 -3.86 -4.40 8.52
CA ARG A 50 -2.63 -5.19 8.28
C ARG A 50 -1.52 -4.36 7.62
N ILE A 51 -1.88 -3.40 6.78
CA ILE A 51 -0.95 -2.47 6.13
C ILE A 51 -0.41 -1.47 7.15
N ASP A 52 -1.26 -0.95 8.05
CA ASP A 52 -0.81 0.01 9.08
C ASP A 52 0.18 -0.63 10.07
N ARG A 53 0.04 -1.94 10.33
CA ARG A 53 0.98 -2.68 11.20
C ARG A 53 2.41 -2.69 10.65
N THR A 54 2.64 -2.77 9.34
CA THR A 54 4.02 -2.78 8.80
C THR A 54 4.70 -1.43 8.92
N THR A 55 3.95 -0.34 8.70
CA THR A 55 4.42 1.02 8.94
C THR A 55 4.81 1.21 10.41
N ASN A 56 3.97 0.76 11.34
CA ASN A 56 4.26 0.87 12.77
C ASN A 56 5.57 0.14 13.15
N TRP A 57 5.77 -1.08 12.62
CA TRP A 57 7.04 -1.79 12.81
C TRP A 57 8.24 -1.07 12.20
N ALA A 58 8.09 -0.47 11.02
CA ALA A 58 9.15 0.32 10.40
C ALA A 58 9.58 1.50 11.29
N VAL A 59 8.62 2.21 11.89
CA VAL A 59 8.89 3.31 12.83
C VAL A 59 9.57 2.81 14.09
N VAL A 60 9.01 1.76 14.72
CA VAL A 60 9.57 1.18 15.96
C VAL A 60 11.01 0.74 15.75
N VAL A 61 11.28 0.01 14.67
CA VAL A 61 12.63 -0.48 14.39
C VAL A 61 13.60 0.66 14.08
N THR A 62 13.14 1.68 13.35
CA THR A 62 13.95 2.90 13.12
C THR A 62 14.34 3.56 14.44
N ALA A 63 13.37 3.77 15.34
CA ALA A 63 13.62 4.35 16.66
C ALA A 63 14.57 3.48 17.50
N SER A 64 14.36 2.15 17.52
CA SER A 64 15.23 1.22 18.24
C SER A 64 16.67 1.25 17.73
N LEU A 65 16.87 1.27 16.41
CA LEU A 65 18.21 1.34 15.81
C LEU A 65 18.90 2.67 16.13
N LEU A 66 18.18 3.79 16.11
CA LEU A 66 18.73 5.09 16.48
C LEU A 66 19.16 5.08 17.95
N THR A 67 18.25 4.70 18.87
CA THR A 67 18.53 4.63 20.31
C THR A 67 19.74 3.73 20.59
N TRP A 68 19.80 2.55 19.98
CA TRP A 68 20.90 1.62 20.16
C TRP A 68 22.21 2.15 19.56
N THR A 69 22.18 2.77 18.38
CA THR A 69 23.41 3.28 17.75
C THR A 69 24.04 4.41 18.56
N PHE A 70 23.21 5.29 19.13
CA PHE A 70 23.69 6.44 19.91
C PHE A 70 23.89 6.16 21.40
N SER A 71 23.51 4.98 21.91
CA SER A 71 23.67 4.67 23.34
C SER A 71 25.13 4.47 23.77
N ASN A 72 26.07 4.27 22.84
CA ASN A 72 27.49 4.14 23.11
C ASN A 72 28.31 4.49 21.86
N GLU A 73 29.46 5.12 22.03
CA GLU A 73 30.38 5.51 20.95
C GLU A 73 31.04 4.31 20.27
N SER A 74 31.21 3.19 20.98
CA SER A 74 31.78 1.95 20.42
C SER A 74 30.84 1.20 19.47
N ARG A 75 29.57 1.61 19.38
CA ARG A 75 28.57 0.98 18.51
C ARG A 75 28.92 1.23 17.03
N PRO A 76 28.91 0.20 16.18
CA PRO A 76 29.28 0.37 14.78
C PRO A 76 28.26 1.21 14.01
N HIS A 77 28.74 2.20 13.26
CA HIS A 77 27.90 3.09 12.44
C HIS A 77 27.14 2.32 11.33
N TYR A 78 27.67 1.19 10.85
CA TYR A 78 27.03 0.37 9.80
C TYR A 78 25.68 -0.23 10.21
N VAL A 79 25.32 -0.23 11.49
CA VAL A 79 24.00 -0.68 11.94
C VAL A 79 22.87 0.22 11.41
N LEU A 80 23.11 1.51 11.22
CA LEU A 80 22.15 2.38 10.56
C LEU A 80 21.98 2.03 9.08
N LEU A 81 23.03 1.53 8.42
CA LEU A 81 22.96 1.03 7.04
C LEU A 81 22.13 -0.26 6.94
N ILE A 82 22.26 -1.16 7.92
CA ILE A 82 21.36 -2.32 8.05
C ILE A 82 19.90 -1.85 8.21
N GLY A 83 19.67 -0.75 8.94
CA GLY A 83 18.38 -0.07 9.01
C GLY A 83 17.83 0.35 7.64
N LEU A 84 18.66 0.92 6.77
CA LEU A 84 18.26 1.26 5.39
C LEU A 84 17.85 0.03 4.59
N VAL A 85 18.58 -1.08 4.71
CA VAL A 85 18.23 -2.34 4.04
C VAL A 85 16.89 -2.86 4.53
N MET A 86 16.68 -2.88 5.84
CA MET A 86 15.44 -3.36 6.44
C MET A 86 14.23 -2.50 6.09
N LEU A 87 14.36 -1.17 6.10
CA LEU A 87 13.31 -0.29 5.62
C LEU A 87 13.00 -0.52 4.13
N SER A 88 14.00 -0.86 3.31
CA SER A 88 13.80 -1.21 1.90
C SER A 88 13.01 -2.52 1.75
N VAL A 89 13.28 -3.51 2.60
CA VAL A 89 12.49 -4.76 2.67
C VAL A 89 11.04 -4.48 3.08
N PHE A 90 10.83 -3.67 4.12
CA PHE A 90 9.49 -3.28 4.55
C PHE A 90 8.73 -2.52 3.45
N LEU A 91 9.38 -1.58 2.76
CA LEU A 91 8.81 -0.89 1.61
C LEU A 91 8.37 -1.88 0.53
N GLY A 92 9.18 -2.89 0.20
CA GLY A 92 8.85 -3.92 -0.78
C GLY A 92 7.63 -4.76 -0.37
N ILE A 93 7.61 -5.26 0.87
CA ILE A 93 6.49 -6.04 1.42
C ILE A 93 5.20 -5.20 1.41
N GLU A 94 5.29 -3.96 1.87
CA GLU A 94 4.16 -3.06 1.99
C GLU A 94 3.63 -2.61 0.63
N THR A 95 4.50 -2.36 -0.34
CA THR A 95 4.13 -2.07 -1.73
C THR A 95 3.33 -3.23 -2.31
N ARG A 96 3.78 -4.48 -2.12
CA ARG A 96 3.04 -5.65 -2.60
C ARG A 96 1.66 -5.73 -1.96
N ARG A 97 1.57 -5.56 -0.63
CA ARG A 97 0.29 -5.57 0.10
C ARG A 97 -0.63 -4.43 -0.32
N TYR A 98 -0.10 -3.23 -0.52
CA TYR A 98 -0.84 -2.04 -0.96
C TYR A 98 -1.46 -2.25 -2.34
N ARG A 99 -0.72 -2.87 -3.28
CA ARG A 99 -1.25 -3.23 -4.60
C ARG A 99 -2.40 -4.24 -4.54
N THR A 100 -2.35 -5.20 -3.61
CA THR A 100 -3.46 -6.14 -3.42
C THR A 100 -4.66 -5.42 -2.78
N PHE A 101 -4.42 -4.56 -1.79
CA PHE A 101 -5.44 -3.71 -1.17
C PHE A 101 -6.23 -2.87 -2.18
N ASP A 102 -5.52 -2.33 -3.18
CA ASP A 102 -6.12 -1.53 -4.25
C ASP A 102 -7.20 -2.30 -5.04
N VAL A 103 -7.09 -3.62 -5.17
CA VAL A 103 -8.09 -4.45 -5.87
C VAL A 103 -9.44 -4.40 -5.15
N TRP A 104 -9.47 -4.72 -3.86
CA TRP A 104 -10.72 -4.68 -3.07
C TRP A 104 -11.26 -3.27 -2.93
N ARG A 105 -10.37 -2.28 -2.72
CA ARG A 105 -10.75 -0.87 -2.73
C ARG A 105 -11.45 -0.47 -4.04
N SER A 106 -10.94 -0.92 -5.19
CA SER A 106 -11.52 -0.57 -6.49
C SER A 106 -12.93 -1.14 -6.68
N ARG A 107 -13.22 -2.34 -6.15
CA ARG A 107 -14.56 -2.94 -6.18
C ARG A 107 -15.56 -2.18 -5.32
N VAL A 108 -15.16 -1.87 -4.08
CA VAL A 108 -15.96 -1.04 -3.16
C VAL A 108 -16.27 0.28 -3.84
N ARG A 109 -15.26 0.93 -4.43
CA ARG A 109 -15.46 2.22 -5.11
C ARG A 109 -16.39 2.11 -6.32
N LEU A 110 -16.30 1.04 -7.10
CA LEU A 110 -17.18 0.80 -8.25
C LEU A 110 -18.65 0.66 -7.81
N LEU A 111 -18.91 -0.01 -6.68
CA LEU A 111 -20.25 -0.10 -6.09
C LEU A 111 -20.72 1.23 -5.49
N GLU A 112 -19.85 1.94 -4.77
CA GLU A 112 -20.15 3.28 -4.23
C GLU A 112 -20.59 4.24 -5.33
N GLU A 113 -19.84 4.32 -6.43
CA GLU A 113 -20.09 5.24 -7.55
C GLU A 113 -21.36 4.89 -8.34
N ASN A 114 -21.59 3.61 -8.62
CA ASN A 114 -22.61 3.21 -9.60
C ASN A 114 -23.90 2.66 -8.99
N VAL A 115 -23.85 2.20 -7.74
CA VAL A 115 -25.02 1.65 -7.04
C VAL A 115 -25.48 2.61 -5.95
N PHE A 116 -24.61 2.94 -5.00
CA PHE A 116 -25.01 3.69 -3.82
C PHE A 116 -25.18 5.18 -4.10
N ALA A 117 -24.27 5.83 -4.81
CA ALA A 117 -24.40 7.24 -5.17
C ALA A 117 -25.66 7.46 -6.02
N ASN A 118 -25.85 6.67 -7.09
CA ASN A 118 -27.04 6.74 -7.94
C ASN A 118 -28.35 6.36 -7.21
N ALA A 119 -28.29 5.60 -6.11
CA ALA A 119 -29.47 5.34 -5.28
C ALA A 119 -29.81 6.49 -4.32
N LEU A 120 -28.82 7.31 -3.96
CA LEU A 120 -28.99 8.49 -3.09
C LEU A 120 -29.38 9.73 -3.90
N ASP A 121 -28.74 9.94 -5.04
CA ASP A 121 -29.00 11.03 -5.97
C ASP A 121 -28.93 10.50 -7.43
N PRO A 122 -30.08 10.22 -8.07
CA PRO A 122 -30.13 9.53 -9.36
C PRO A 122 -29.73 10.42 -10.56
N GLU A 123 -28.43 10.71 -10.70
CA GLU A 123 -27.87 11.41 -11.88
C GLU A 123 -27.46 10.47 -13.01
N GLY A 124 -27.60 9.15 -12.80
CA GLY A 124 -27.10 8.11 -13.69
C GLY A 124 -25.88 7.38 -13.10
N VAL A 125 -25.33 6.43 -13.86
CA VAL A 125 -24.14 5.68 -13.44
C VAL A 125 -22.88 6.30 -14.04
N GLU A 126 -21.83 6.38 -13.23
CA GLU A 126 -20.50 6.86 -13.66
C GLU A 126 -19.89 5.98 -14.77
N GLU A 127 -20.09 4.66 -14.69
CA GLU A 127 -19.55 3.67 -15.61
C GLU A 127 -20.69 2.77 -16.12
N SER A 128 -21.13 2.98 -17.35
CA SER A 128 -22.28 2.24 -17.91
C SER A 128 -22.10 0.72 -17.93
N ASN A 129 -20.86 0.24 -18.02
CA ASN A 129 -20.50 -1.17 -18.01
C ASN A 129 -20.02 -1.68 -16.63
N TRP A 130 -20.30 -0.99 -15.53
CA TRP A 130 -19.82 -1.36 -14.19
C TRP A 130 -20.11 -2.80 -13.78
N ARG A 131 -21.30 -3.35 -14.15
CA ARG A 131 -21.66 -4.75 -13.86
C ARG A 131 -20.72 -5.74 -14.52
N ARG A 132 -20.34 -5.46 -15.79
CA ARG A 132 -19.37 -6.26 -16.54
C ARG A 132 -17.98 -6.15 -15.93
N LEU A 133 -17.53 -4.92 -15.62
CA LEU A 133 -16.24 -4.68 -14.98
C LEU A 133 -16.13 -5.41 -13.62
N LEU A 134 -17.19 -5.39 -12.81
CA LEU A 134 -17.23 -6.10 -11.54
C LEU A 134 -17.21 -7.62 -11.74
N SER A 135 -17.99 -8.14 -12.69
CA SER A 135 -18.02 -9.58 -13.01
C SER A 135 -16.66 -10.08 -13.49
N GLU A 136 -16.02 -9.36 -14.42
CA GLU A 136 -14.68 -9.64 -14.93
C GLU A 136 -13.67 -9.63 -13.78
N ASP A 137 -13.67 -8.61 -12.92
CA ASP A 137 -12.72 -8.54 -11.81
C ASP A 137 -12.97 -9.60 -10.71
N LEU A 138 -14.21 -10.05 -10.52
CA LEU A 138 -14.54 -11.15 -9.61
C LEU A 138 -14.06 -12.50 -10.14
N ARG A 139 -14.18 -12.74 -11.46
CA ARG A 139 -13.71 -13.96 -12.13
C ARG A 139 -12.19 -13.98 -12.24
N GLU A 140 -11.60 -12.85 -12.63
CA GLU A 140 -10.18 -12.69 -12.90
C GLU A 140 -9.65 -11.45 -12.16
N PRO A 141 -9.28 -11.57 -10.87
CA PRO A 141 -8.78 -10.43 -10.09
C PRO A 141 -7.46 -9.91 -10.67
N THR A 142 -7.45 -8.67 -11.15
CA THR A 142 -6.25 -8.05 -11.73
C THR A 142 -5.63 -6.99 -10.83
N ILE A 143 -4.30 -6.99 -10.72
CA ILE A 143 -3.58 -5.92 -10.02
C ILE A 143 -3.45 -4.71 -10.95
N LYS A 144 -4.34 -3.73 -10.77
CA LYS A 144 -4.44 -2.54 -11.63
C LYS A 144 -3.31 -1.53 -11.38
N MET A 145 -2.80 -1.45 -10.15
CA MET A 145 -1.76 -0.50 -9.77
C MET A 145 -0.35 -0.97 -10.21
N PRO A 146 0.40 -0.17 -10.98
CA PRO A 146 1.81 -0.43 -11.30
C PRO A 146 2.70 -0.41 -10.05
N THR A 147 3.72 -1.28 -10.00
CA THR A 147 4.64 -1.36 -8.85
C THR A 147 5.31 -0.04 -8.55
N VAL A 148 5.81 0.68 -9.57
CA VAL A 148 6.52 1.93 -9.37
C VAL A 148 5.59 3.03 -8.83
N GLU A 149 4.30 3.02 -9.21
CA GLU A 149 3.32 3.95 -8.65
C GLU A 149 3.07 3.66 -7.16
N ALA A 150 2.90 2.39 -6.79
CA ALA A 150 2.75 1.99 -5.39
C ALA A 150 3.99 2.38 -4.55
N VAL A 151 5.20 2.13 -5.05
CA VAL A 151 6.46 2.50 -4.37
C VAL A 151 6.53 4.01 -4.17
N SER A 152 6.31 4.82 -5.20
CA SER A 152 6.34 6.28 -5.09
C SER A 152 5.35 6.81 -4.04
N ARG A 153 4.14 6.24 -3.97
CA ARG A 153 3.12 6.65 -2.98
C ARG A 153 3.55 6.31 -1.54
N ARG A 154 4.07 5.09 -1.30
CA ARG A 154 4.51 4.68 0.05
C ARG A 154 5.79 5.40 0.47
N LEU A 155 6.73 5.64 -0.45
CA LEU A 155 7.90 6.47 -0.21
C LEU A 155 7.49 7.87 0.26
N ARG A 156 6.66 8.58 -0.50
CA ARG A 156 6.29 9.97 -0.19
C ARG A 156 5.57 10.12 1.15
N ARG A 157 4.72 9.17 1.51
CA ARG A 157 3.89 9.28 2.72
C ARG A 157 4.58 8.75 3.98
N VAL A 158 5.49 7.79 3.87
CA VAL A 158 6.00 7.03 5.03
C VAL A 158 7.51 6.84 4.97
N TYR A 159 8.02 6.19 3.91
CA TYR A 159 9.38 5.65 3.95
C TYR A 159 10.47 6.69 3.64
N ALA A 160 10.21 7.68 2.79
CA ALA A 160 11.20 8.72 2.50
C ALA A 160 11.59 9.50 3.75
N PRO A 161 10.65 9.99 4.61
CA PRO A 161 11.00 10.55 5.91
C PRO A 161 11.84 9.62 6.79
N LEU A 162 11.50 8.33 6.89
CA LEU A 162 12.25 7.36 7.70
C LEU A 162 13.68 7.14 7.17
N PHE A 163 13.84 7.00 5.86
CA PHE A 163 15.15 6.93 5.23
C PHE A 163 15.98 8.19 5.47
N SER A 164 15.38 9.37 5.30
CA SER A 164 16.05 10.65 5.55
C SER A 164 16.54 10.75 6.99
N VAL A 165 15.74 10.35 7.97
CA VAL A 165 16.12 10.36 9.39
C VAL A 165 17.29 9.41 9.65
N LEU A 166 17.26 8.17 9.14
CA LEU A 166 18.37 7.22 9.31
C LEU A 166 19.66 7.70 8.63
N ILE A 167 19.57 8.27 7.43
CA ILE A 167 20.74 8.78 6.70
C ILE A 167 21.31 10.01 7.41
N ALA A 168 20.47 10.95 7.85
CA ALA A 168 20.91 12.11 8.60
C ALA A 168 21.60 11.69 9.91
N ALA A 169 21.01 10.75 10.64
CA ALA A 169 21.61 10.16 11.83
C ALA A 169 22.95 9.47 11.52
N TRP A 170 23.07 8.77 10.41
CA TRP A 170 24.31 8.12 9.99
C TRP A 170 25.40 9.14 9.65
N VAL A 171 25.05 10.24 8.96
CA VAL A 171 25.97 11.35 8.69
C VAL A 171 26.44 11.97 10.01
N VAL A 172 25.54 12.28 10.94
CA VAL A 172 25.89 12.79 12.28
C VAL A 172 26.79 11.81 13.02
N ARG A 173 26.49 10.52 12.96
CA ARG A 173 27.32 9.48 13.59
C ARG A 173 28.74 9.48 13.03
N LEU A 174 28.90 9.64 11.72
CA LEU A 174 30.22 9.74 11.12
C LEU A 174 30.93 11.02 11.53
N THR A 175 30.30 12.19 11.42
CA THR A 175 30.98 13.47 11.65
C THR A 175 31.33 13.73 13.11
N VAL A 176 30.48 13.30 14.05
CA VAL A 176 30.69 13.56 15.49
C VAL A 176 31.66 12.57 16.12
N PHE A 177 31.67 11.31 15.66
CA PHE A 177 32.48 10.24 16.28
C PHE A 177 33.70 9.85 15.42
N THR A 178 34.12 10.70 14.49
CA THR A 178 35.38 10.54 13.75
C THR A 178 36.56 10.80 14.71
N PRO A 179 37.48 9.84 14.92
CA PRO A 179 38.69 10.05 15.72
C PRO A 179 39.58 11.16 15.15
N SER A 180 40.14 11.98 16.04
CA SER A 180 41.10 13.04 15.70
C SER A 180 42.27 12.47 14.90
N GLY A 181 42.38 12.85 13.62
CA GLY A 181 43.44 12.39 12.70
C GLY A 181 42.99 11.44 11.60
N SER A 182 41.76 10.92 11.66
CA SER A 182 41.13 10.19 10.55
C SER A 182 40.11 11.06 9.82
N GLY A 183 39.97 10.86 8.51
CA GLY A 183 38.96 11.56 7.73
C GLY A 183 37.59 10.86 7.82
N VAL A 184 36.49 11.63 7.67
CA VAL A 184 35.11 11.08 7.63
C VAL A 184 34.97 9.96 6.58
N VAL A 185 35.71 10.05 5.48
CA VAL A 185 35.74 9.04 4.42
C VAL A 185 36.36 7.73 4.89
N GLU A 186 37.39 7.77 5.74
CA GLU A 186 38.01 6.56 6.31
C GLU A 186 37.09 5.94 7.36
N THR A 187 36.47 6.77 8.21
CA THR A 187 35.49 6.34 9.21
C THR A 187 34.26 5.67 8.59
N ALA A 188 33.90 6.03 7.35
CA ALA A 188 32.79 5.43 6.64
C ALA A 188 33.05 3.99 6.13
N ALA A 189 34.29 3.48 6.25
CA ALA A 189 34.63 2.13 5.81
C ALA A 189 33.89 1.06 6.62
N VAL A 190 33.45 -0.01 5.94
CA VAL A 190 32.70 -1.11 6.56
C VAL A 190 33.36 -2.44 6.20
N GLY A 191 34.06 -3.05 7.15
CA GLY A 191 34.82 -4.27 6.90
C GLY A 191 35.88 -4.05 5.83
N ALA A 192 35.81 -4.80 4.74
CA ALA A 192 36.73 -4.66 3.59
C ALA A 192 36.30 -3.57 2.59
N LEU A 193 35.13 -2.93 2.77
CA LEU A 193 34.62 -1.94 1.83
C LEU A 193 35.21 -0.55 2.12
N PRO A 194 35.87 0.10 1.14
CA PRO A 194 36.39 1.44 1.30
C PRO A 194 35.25 2.43 1.60
N GLY A 195 35.46 3.36 2.53
CA GLY A 195 34.39 4.26 2.95
C GLY A 195 33.90 5.23 1.85
N ALA A 196 34.76 5.56 0.87
CA ALA A 196 34.34 6.28 -0.33
C ALA A 196 33.26 5.51 -1.12
N LEU A 197 33.37 4.19 -1.22
CA LEU A 197 32.38 3.34 -1.89
C LEU A 197 31.08 3.27 -1.08
N VAL A 198 31.18 3.19 0.25
CA VAL A 198 30.01 3.21 1.14
C VAL A 198 29.25 4.54 1.02
N LEU A 199 29.96 5.67 1.07
CA LEU A 199 29.37 6.99 0.89
C LEU A 199 28.70 7.13 -0.48
N ALA A 200 29.37 6.70 -1.55
CA ALA A 200 28.81 6.73 -2.90
C ALA A 200 27.55 5.86 -3.02
N ALA A 201 27.54 4.67 -2.42
CA ALA A 201 26.38 3.78 -2.41
C ALA A 201 25.19 4.39 -1.65
N VAL A 202 25.41 4.97 -0.47
CA VAL A 202 24.36 5.63 0.32
C VAL A 202 23.82 6.86 -0.42
N ALA A 203 24.70 7.68 -1.01
CA ALA A 203 24.29 8.84 -1.81
C ALA A 203 23.46 8.42 -3.03
N CYS A 204 23.92 7.41 -3.78
CA CYS A 204 23.18 6.86 -4.93
C CYS A 204 21.81 6.32 -4.51
N PHE A 205 21.76 5.53 -3.43
CA PHE A 205 20.50 5.03 -2.87
C PHE A 205 19.54 6.16 -2.53
N TYR A 206 20.02 7.21 -1.84
CA TYR A 206 19.17 8.32 -1.45
C TYR A 206 18.68 9.14 -2.64
N LEU A 207 19.52 9.33 -3.67
CA LEU A 207 19.11 9.95 -4.93
C LEU A 207 17.99 9.17 -5.63
N VAL A 208 18.07 7.83 -5.64
CA VAL A 208 16.98 6.98 -6.16
C VAL A 208 15.71 7.16 -5.35
N VAL A 209 15.80 7.19 -4.01
CA VAL A 209 14.65 7.45 -3.13
C VAL A 209 14.01 8.81 -3.45
N LEU A 210 14.80 9.86 -3.58
CA LEU A 210 14.32 11.20 -3.93
C LEU A 210 13.68 11.23 -5.32
N ALA A 211 14.33 10.65 -6.33
CA ALA A 211 13.81 10.58 -7.69
C ALA A 211 12.45 9.87 -7.73
N LEU A 212 12.31 8.72 -7.06
CA LEU A 212 11.05 7.98 -6.97
C LEU A 212 9.99 8.71 -6.15
N THR A 213 10.38 9.45 -5.11
CA THR A 213 9.48 10.23 -4.26
C THR A 213 8.91 11.45 -4.99
N LEU A 214 9.75 12.15 -5.76
CA LEU A 214 9.38 13.36 -6.51
C LEU A 214 8.68 13.07 -7.83
N ARG A 215 8.77 11.82 -8.33
CA ARG A 215 8.09 11.41 -9.55
C ARG A 215 6.58 11.67 -9.46
N ARG A 216 6.06 12.53 -10.34
CA ARG A 216 4.62 12.65 -10.59
C ARG A 216 4.19 11.46 -11.44
N ALA A 217 3.68 10.40 -10.81
CA ALA A 217 3.12 9.27 -11.56
C ALA A 217 1.80 9.72 -12.21
N PRO A 218 1.60 9.48 -13.53
CA PRO A 218 0.29 9.67 -14.15
C PRO A 218 -0.72 8.74 -13.48
N ARG A 219 -1.81 9.33 -13.00
CA ARG A 219 -2.84 8.66 -12.18
C ARG A 219 -3.49 7.52 -12.97
N ARG A 220 -3.40 6.30 -12.46
CA ARG A 220 -4.17 5.15 -13.01
C ARG A 220 -5.08 4.46 -11.99
N ALA A 221 -4.84 4.62 -10.70
CA ALA A 221 -5.70 4.05 -9.66
C ALA A 221 -6.87 4.98 -9.29
N LYS A 222 -8.10 4.45 -9.29
CA LYS A 222 -9.36 5.17 -9.02
C LYS A 222 -9.49 5.52 -7.52
N GLY A 223 -9.95 6.72 -7.20
CA GLY A 223 -10.36 7.13 -5.84
C GLY A 223 -9.29 7.75 -4.92
N GLU A 224 -8.57 8.81 -5.31
CA GLU A 224 -8.05 9.72 -4.26
C GLU A 224 -9.18 10.65 -3.82
N MET A 225 -9.43 10.73 -2.50
CA MET A 225 -10.26 11.81 -1.97
C MET A 225 -9.53 13.13 -2.28
N GLN A 226 -10.14 13.98 -3.10
CA GLN A 226 -9.61 15.31 -3.31
C GLN A 226 -9.75 16.07 -2.00
N THR A 227 -8.70 16.77 -1.56
CA THR A 227 -8.89 17.83 -0.57
C THR A 227 -9.75 18.87 -1.27
N ALA A 228 -11.01 18.99 -0.84
CA ALA A 228 -11.95 19.95 -1.42
C ALA A 228 -11.26 21.32 -1.49
N GLY A 229 -11.19 21.88 -2.69
CA GLY A 229 -10.73 23.25 -2.87
C GLY A 229 -11.79 24.18 -2.31
N ASN A 230 -11.69 24.48 -1.01
CA ASN A 230 -12.30 25.60 -0.28
C ASN A 230 -13.73 26.04 -0.69
N GLY A 231 -14.74 25.64 0.11
CA GLY A 231 -16.12 26.19 0.16
C GLY A 231 -17.01 25.74 -1.02
N ASP A 232 -18.19 25.16 -0.87
CA ASP A 232 -19.23 25.27 0.18
C ASP A 232 -19.95 23.92 0.37
N GLU A 233 -20.38 23.68 1.62
CA GLU A 233 -21.32 22.62 2.09
C GLU A 233 -21.06 21.17 1.61
N TRP A 234 -20.36 20.33 2.37
CA TRP A 234 -20.85 19.66 3.59
C TRP A 234 -19.68 19.49 4.59
N LYS A 235 -19.85 19.96 5.83
CA LYS A 235 -18.93 19.70 6.96
C LYS A 235 -19.38 18.48 7.74
#